data_AF-A0A3C0GHK2-F1
#
_entry.id   AF-A0A3C0GHK2-F1
#
_cell.length_a   1.000
_cell.length_b   1.000
_cell.length_c   1.000
_cell.angle_alpha   90.00
_cell.angle_beta   90.00
_cell.angle_gamma   90.00
#
_symmetry.space_group_name_H-M   'P 1'
#
loop_
_entity.id
_entity.type
_entity.pdbx_description
1 polymer ?
#
loop_
_entity_poly.entity_id
_entity_poly.type
_entity_poly.pdbx_seq_one_letter_code
_entity_poly.pdbx_strand_id
1 'polypeptide(L)'
;MATGKINVSVDNIFPLIKKFLYSDHEIFLRELVSNATDATLKLKHLTSIGEAKVEYGNPIIEIKADKEGKKLHIIDQGLGMTEDEVKKYINEVAFSGAEEFLNKYEDTAKDSGIIG
;
A
#
# COMPACT_ATOMS: atom_id res chain seq x y z
N MET A 1 -25.99 9.28 4.45
CA MET A 1 -24.60 9.72 4.17
C MET A 1 -23.86 9.76 5.50
N ALA A 2 -23.00 8.79 5.77
CA ALA A 2 -22.19 8.79 6.99
C ALA A 2 -20.99 9.72 6.78
N THR A 3 -20.96 10.85 7.50
CA THR A 3 -19.81 11.75 7.58
C THR A 3 -18.86 11.25 8.67
N GLY A 4 -18.05 10.24 8.34
CA GLY A 4 -16.89 9.88 9.14
C GLY A 4 -15.75 10.84 8.80
N LYS A 5 -15.40 11.75 9.73
CA LYS A 5 -14.13 12.46 9.64
C LYS A 5 -13.01 11.47 9.91
N ILE A 6 -12.31 11.03 8.88
CA ILE A 6 -11.00 10.40 9.03
C ILE A 6 -10.05 11.53 9.45
N ASN A 7 -9.83 11.71 10.76
CA ASN A 7 -8.82 12.61 11.30
C ASN A 7 -7.49 11.85 11.48
N VAL A 8 -6.98 11.25 10.40
CA VAL A 8 -5.54 11.06 10.31
C VAL A 8 -5.04 12.30 9.58
N SER A 9 -4.55 13.29 10.32
CA SER A 9 -3.94 14.48 9.74
C SER A 9 -2.78 14.04 8.85
N VAL A 10 -2.95 14.22 7.54
CA VAL A 10 -1.96 13.92 6.48
C VAL A 10 -0.57 14.50 6.81
N ASP A 11 -0.55 15.55 7.63
CA ASP A 11 0.64 16.22 8.14
C ASP A 11 1.61 15.29 8.91
N ASN A 12 1.11 14.22 9.57
CA ASN A 12 1.97 13.29 10.34
C ASN A 12 2.56 12.14 9.50
N ILE A 13 2.19 12.01 8.23
CA ILE A 13 2.67 10.93 7.34
C ILE A 13 4.00 11.29 6.65
N PHE A 14 4.32 12.58 6.52
CA PHE A 14 5.55 13.02 5.84
C PHE A 14 6.86 12.50 6.46
N PRO A 15 7.03 12.46 7.80
CA PRO A 15 8.20 11.84 8.41
C PRO A 15 8.34 10.34 8.08
N LEU A 16 7.22 9.62 8.02
CA LEU A 16 7.18 8.19 7.69
C LEU A 16 7.58 7.96 6.23
N ILE A 17 6.97 8.72 5.30
CA ILE A 17 7.29 8.66 3.88
C ILE A 17 8.76 9.00 3.63
N LYS A 18 9.30 10.03 4.28
CA LYS A 18 10.73 10.38 4.16
C LYS A 18 11.62 9.21 4.60
N LYS A 19 11.38 8.62 5.77
CA LYS A 19 12.24 7.55 6.28
C LYS A 19 12.19 6.28 5.41
N PHE A 20 11.02 5.91 4.90
CA PHE A 20 10.85 4.79 3.95
C PHE A 20 11.49 5.09 2.58
N LEU A 21 11.37 6.32 2.09
CA LEU A 21 11.95 6.72 0.80
C LEU A 21 13.48 6.70 0.82
N TYR A 22 14.13 6.96 1.95
CA TYR A 22 15.60 7.08 2.00
C TYR A 22 16.33 5.77 2.31
N SER A 23 15.65 4.72 2.76
CA SER A 23 16.32 3.45 3.08
C SER A 23 16.34 2.46 1.92
N ASP A 24 15.27 2.36 1.12
CA ASP A 24 15.11 1.25 0.18
C ASP A 24 14.29 1.61 -1.07
N HIS A 25 14.87 2.42 -1.95
CA HIS A 25 14.25 2.88 -3.20
C HIS A 25 13.79 1.75 -4.14
N GLU A 26 14.29 0.53 -3.99
CA GLU A 26 13.94 -0.61 -4.85
C GLU A 26 12.90 -1.55 -4.21
N ILE A 27 12.75 -1.50 -2.88
CA ILE A 27 11.82 -2.37 -2.16
C ILE A 27 10.37 -2.01 -2.49
N PHE A 28 10.02 -0.72 -2.62
CA PHE A 28 8.64 -0.34 -2.90
C PHE A 28 8.12 -0.96 -4.22
N LEU A 29 8.96 -1.00 -5.26
CA LEU A 29 8.58 -1.58 -6.55
C LEU A 29 8.38 -3.09 -6.43
N ARG A 30 9.26 -3.78 -5.70
CA ARG A 30 9.11 -5.21 -5.40
C ARG A 30 7.78 -5.49 -4.69
N GLU A 31 7.45 -4.73 -3.66
CA GLU A 31 6.22 -4.91 -2.89
C GLU A 31 4.97 -4.64 -3.75
N LEU A 32 4.98 -3.59 -4.58
CA LEU A 32 3.85 -3.30 -5.46
C LEU A 32 3.64 -4.39 -6.52
N VAL A 33 4.71 -4.92 -7.11
CA VAL A 33 4.62 -6.04 -8.05
C VAL A 33 4.17 -7.33 -7.36
N SER A 34 4.60 -7.57 -6.11
CA SER A 34 4.13 -8.69 -5.30
C SER A 34 2.63 -8.60 -5.06
N ASN A 35 2.14 -7.43 -4.64
CA ASN A 35 0.71 -7.20 -4.41
C ASN A 35 -0.13 -7.38 -5.69
N ALA A 36 0.37 -6.89 -6.83
CA ALA A 36 -0.26 -7.11 -8.13
C ALA A 36 -0.31 -8.61 -8.49
N THR A 37 0.77 -9.35 -8.22
CA THR A 37 0.82 -10.80 -8.44
C THR A 37 -0.21 -11.52 -7.56
N ASP A 38 -0.27 -11.19 -6.26
CA ASP A 38 -1.24 -11.76 -5.34
C ASP A 38 -2.68 -11.48 -5.77
N ALA A 39 -2.97 -10.29 -6.29
CA ALA A 39 -4.29 -9.93 -6.81
C ALA A 39 -4.70 -10.84 -7.98
N THR A 40 -3.78 -11.14 -8.91
CA THR A 40 -4.04 -12.07 -10.02
C THR A 40 -4.21 -13.51 -9.53
N LEU A 41 -3.40 -13.97 -8.57
CA LEU A 41 -3.51 -15.31 -8.01
C LEU A 41 -4.82 -15.52 -7.24
N LYS A 42 -5.27 -14.51 -6.48
CA LYS A 42 -6.57 -14.53 -5.83
C LYS A 42 -7.70 -14.64 -6.84
N LEU A 43 -7.64 -13.86 -7.93
CA LEU A 43 -8.63 -13.94 -9.00
C LEU A 43 -8.65 -15.33 -9.65
N LYS A 44 -7.48 -15.91 -9.90
CA LYS A 44 -7.33 -17.28 -10.42
C LYS A 44 -8.03 -18.29 -9.52
N HIS A 45 -7.78 -18.19 -8.22
CA HIS A 45 -8.36 -19.08 -7.22
C HIS A 45 -9.89 -18.97 -7.21
N LEU A 46 -10.43 -17.76 -7.11
CA LEU A 46 -11.87 -17.52 -7.09
C LEU A 46 -12.57 -17.99 -8.37
N THR A 47 -11.90 -17.83 -9.52
CA THR A 47 -12.40 -18.35 -10.81
C THR A 47 -12.41 -19.88 -10.81
N SER A 48 -11.37 -20.52 -10.26
CA SER A 48 -11.25 -21.99 -10.23
C SER A 48 -12.30 -22.66 -9.34
N ILE A 49 -12.77 -21.99 -8.29
CA ILE A 49 -13.81 -22.50 -7.38
C ILE A 49 -15.22 -22.04 -7.78
N GLY A 50 -15.35 -21.28 -8.87
CA GLY A 50 -16.64 -20.82 -9.40
C GLY A 50 -17.27 -19.63 -8.66
N GLU A 51 -16.54 -18.99 -7.74
CA GLU A 51 -17.00 -17.80 -7.02
C GLU A 51 -16.88 -16.53 -7.85
N ALA A 52 -15.88 -16.45 -8.75
CA ALA A 52 -15.76 -15.38 -9.73
C ALA A 52 -16.24 -15.86 -11.10
N LYS A 53 -17.29 -15.20 -11.63
CA LYS A 53 -17.85 -15.47 -12.97
C LYS A 53 -17.16 -14.64 -14.05
N VAL A 54 -15.83 -14.59 -14.00
CA VAL A 54 -15.02 -13.91 -15.01
C VAL A 54 -14.05 -14.90 -15.61
N GLU A 55 -13.68 -14.69 -16.87
CA GLU A 55 -12.63 -15.49 -17.48
C GLU A 55 -11.28 -15.02 -16.95
N TYR A 56 -10.51 -15.93 -16.34
CA TYR A 56 -9.18 -15.59 -15.81
C TYR A 56 -8.20 -15.21 -16.93
N GLY A 57 -8.26 -15.89 -18.07
CA GLY A 57 -7.40 -15.62 -19.23
C GLY A 57 -5.90 -15.70 -18.90
N ASN A 58 -5.15 -14.70 -19.35
CA ASN A 58 -3.71 -14.55 -19.10
C ASN A 58 -3.44 -13.11 -18.61
N PRO A 59 -3.64 -12.82 -17.31
CA PRO A 59 -3.53 -11.46 -16.79
C PRO A 59 -2.10 -10.95 -16.89
N ILE A 60 -1.97 -9.66 -17.19
CA ILE A 60 -0.68 -8.98 -17.35
C ILE A 60 -0.55 -7.93 -16.26
N ILE A 61 0.65 -7.82 -15.68
CA ILE A 61 1.03 -6.70 -14.82
C ILE A 61 1.85 -5.74 -15.69
N GLU A 62 1.37 -4.53 -15.85
CA GLU A 62 1.97 -3.51 -16.69
C GLU A 62 2.65 -2.43 -15.83
N ILE A 63 3.91 -2.14 -16.12
CA ILE A 63 4.69 -1.09 -15.45
C ILE A 63 5.02 0.00 -16.46
N LYS A 64 4.48 1.22 -16.26
CA LYS A 64 4.71 2.38 -17.13
C LYS A 64 5.38 3.51 -16.37
N ALA A 65 6.51 3.99 -16.87
CA ALA A 65 7.16 5.20 -16.40
C ALA A 65 6.75 6.40 -17.26
N ASP A 66 5.96 7.31 -16.69
CA ASP A 66 5.63 8.61 -17.28
C ASP A 66 6.61 9.67 -16.74
N LYS A 67 7.61 10.00 -17.57
CA LYS A 67 8.64 10.98 -17.21
C LYS A 67 8.11 12.41 -17.18
N GLU A 68 7.15 12.74 -18.05
CA GLU A 68 6.59 14.09 -18.14
C GLU A 68 5.69 14.38 -16.93
N GLY A 69 4.81 13.42 -16.60
CA GLY A 69 3.96 13.49 -15.41
C GLY A 69 4.66 13.17 -14.10
N LYS A 70 5.93 12.73 -14.14
CA LYS A 70 6.71 12.24 -12.98
C LYS A 70 5.97 11.14 -12.21
N LYS A 71 5.39 10.18 -12.95
CA LYS A 71 4.59 9.09 -12.40
C LYS A 71 5.15 7.74 -12.78
N LEU A 72 4.97 6.78 -11.88
CA LEU A 72 5.16 5.36 -12.15
C LEU A 72 3.79 4.69 -11.98
N HIS A 73 3.33 4.01 -13.01
CA HIS A 73 2.08 3.25 -12.99
C HIS A 73 2.40 1.77 -12.87
N ILE A 74 1.75 1.09 -11.94
CA ILE A 74 1.71 -0.36 -11.80
C ILE A 74 0.24 -0.73 -11.97
N ILE A 75 -0.08 -1.43 -13.04
CA ILE A 75 -1.46 -1.74 -13.44
C ILE A 75 -1.58 -3.25 -13.51
N ASP A 76 -2.45 -3.83 -12.69
CA ASP A 76 -2.76 -5.26 -12.69
C ASP A 76 -4.19 -5.52 -13.19
N GLN A 77 -4.43 -6.77 -13.58
CA GLN A 77 -5.74 -7.29 -13.98
C GLN A 77 -6.22 -8.34 -12.97
N GLY A 78 -5.93 -8.13 -11.70
CA GLY A 78 -6.29 -9.02 -10.61
C GLY A 78 -7.71 -8.78 -10.08
N LEU A 79 -7.96 -9.30 -8.88
CA LEU A 79 -9.27 -9.25 -8.22
C LEU A 79 -9.78 -7.80 -8.01
N GLY A 80 -8.86 -6.85 -7.83
CA GLY A 80 -9.18 -5.49 -7.43
C GLY A 80 -9.66 -5.41 -5.97
N MET A 81 -10.17 -4.24 -5.60
CA MET A 81 -10.76 -3.97 -4.30
C MET A 81 -12.04 -3.14 -4.47
N THR A 82 -13.02 -3.41 -3.63
CA THR A 82 -14.20 -2.57 -3.46
C THR A 82 -13.87 -1.28 -2.69
N GLU A 83 -14.77 -0.29 -2.73
CA GLU A 83 -14.58 0.96 -1.99
C GLU A 83 -14.39 0.73 -0.48
N ASP A 84 -15.14 -0.21 0.10
CA ASP A 84 -15.07 -0.52 1.53
C ASP A 84 -13.76 -1.23 1.90
N GLU A 85 -13.25 -2.09 1.02
CA GLU A 85 -11.93 -2.72 1.20
C GLU A 85 -10.81 -1.69 1.12
N VAL A 86 -10.91 -0.73 0.20
CA VAL A 86 -9.94 0.38 0.13
C VAL A 86 -9.97 1.19 1.42
N LYS A 87 -11.14 1.57 1.92
CA LYS A 87 -11.25 2.31 3.19
C LYS A 87 -10.62 1.52 4.34
N LYS A 88 -10.94 0.24 4.47
CA LYS A 88 -10.44 -0.59 5.55
C LYS A 88 -8.93 -0.83 5.46
N TYR A 89 -8.44 -1.37 4.33
CA TYR A 89 -7.06 -1.83 4.24
C TYR A 89 -6.07 -0.71 3.96
N ILE A 90 -6.44 0.26 3.11
CA ILE A 90 -5.55 1.36 2.74
C ILE A 90 -5.70 2.53 3.71
N ASN A 91 -6.93 2.94 4.07
CA ASN A 91 -7.10 4.15 4.90
C ASN A 91 -7.03 3.88 6.41
N GLU A 92 -7.50 2.74 6.91
CA GLU A 92 -7.49 2.45 8.35
C GLU A 92 -6.24 1.65 8.75
N VAL A 93 -6.05 0.46 8.17
CA VAL A 93 -4.98 -0.46 8.57
C VAL A 93 -3.59 0.09 8.22
N ALA A 94 -3.36 0.58 7.01
CA ALA A 94 -2.03 1.06 6.63
C ALA A 94 -1.63 2.32 7.43
N PHE A 95 -2.56 3.24 7.68
CA PHE A 95 -2.27 4.46 8.44
C PHE A 95 -2.13 4.21 9.94
N SER A 96 -2.95 3.32 10.53
CA SER A 96 -2.74 2.93 11.94
C SER A 96 -1.40 2.24 12.17
N GLY A 97 -1.00 1.33 11.27
CA GLY A 97 0.32 0.69 11.34
C GLY A 97 1.48 1.67 11.17
N ALA A 98 1.32 2.67 10.30
CA ALA A 98 2.28 3.75 10.13
C ALA A 98 2.40 4.63 11.39
N GLU A 99 1.27 4.99 12.01
CA GLU A 99 1.24 5.79 13.24
C GLU A 99 1.90 5.04 14.41
N GLU A 100 1.59 3.75 14.58
CA GLU A 100 2.22 2.92 15.61
C GLU A 100 3.74 2.81 15.39
N PHE A 101 4.17 2.68 14.13
CA PHE A 101 5.59 2.70 13.78
C PHE A 101 6.25 4.04 14.16
N LEU A 102 5.64 5.18 13.81
CA LEU A 102 6.19 6.50 14.18
C LEU A 102 6.34 6.65 15.69
N ASN A 103 5.30 6.30 16.45
CA ASN A 103 5.31 6.41 17.91
C ASN A 103 6.44 5.59 18.55
N LYS A 104 6.65 4.34 18.10
CA LYS A 104 7.76 3.49 18.59
C LYS A 104 9.13 4.10 18.28
N TYR A 105 9.28 4.79 17.16
CA TYR A 105 10.55 5.39 16.73
C TYR A 105 10.80 6.80 17.33
N GLU A 106 9.77 7.56 17.67
CA GLU A 106 9.93 8.79 18.45
C GLU A 106 10.47 8.49 19.86
N ASP A 107 9.98 7.42 20.50
CA ASP A 107 10.46 7.02 21.82
C ASP A 107 11.91 6.52 21.80
N THR A 108 12.34 5.83 20.74
CA THR A 108 13.76 5.45 20.57
C THR A 108 14.66 6.65 20.22
N ALA A 109 14.14 7.69 19.57
CA ALA A 109 14.90 8.93 19.36
C ALA A 109 15.06 9.72 20.66
N LYS A 110 14.07 9.70 21.56
CA LYS A 110 14.18 10.33 22.90
C LYS A 110 15.15 9.60 23.84
N ASP A 111 15.33 8.29 23.67
CA ASP A 111 16.26 7.49 24.48
C ASP A 111 17.73 7.56 24.00
N SER A 112 17.99 8.20 22.85
CA SER A 112 19.36 8.53 22.42
C SER A 112 19.99 9.71 23.17
N GLY A 113 19.32 10.18 24.22
CA GLY A 113 19.81 11.17 25.17
C GLY A 113 20.32 10.56 26.49
N ILE A 114 21.06 9.45 26.47
CA ILE A 114 21.76 8.93 27.67
C ILE A 114 23.22 8.55 27.32
N ILE A 115 24.08 9.55 27.58
CA ILE A 115 25.54 9.56 27.92
C ILE A 115 26.58 9.15 26.85
N GLY A 116 27.49 10.10 26.58
CA GLY A 116 28.95 9.91 26.62
C GLY A 116 29.60 8.95 25.63
#